data_AF-A0A9E3XHM8-F1
#
_entry.id   AF-A0A9E3XHM8-F1
#
_cell.length_a   1.000
_cell.length_b   1.000
_cell.length_c   1.000
_cell.angle_alpha   90.00
_cell.angle_beta   90.00
_cell.angle_gamma   90.00
#
_symmetry.space_group_name_H-M   'P 1'
#
loop_
_entity.id
_entity.type
_entity.pdbx_description
1 polymer ?
#
loop_
_entity_poly.entity_id
_entity_poly.type
_entity_poly.pdbx_seq_one_letter_code
_entity_poly.pdbx_strand_id
1 'polypeptide(L)'
;GQEILRHWCPLTWEAFVDYRLNAQPLTGLEMELIREINAGNRDKVRELAVRNGWLPADPEAPVKRHRERDEFEAKLELLKLEKPW
;
A
#
# COMPACT_ATOMS: atom_id res chain seq x y z
N GLY A 1 19.42 -13.92 -14.75
CA GLY A 1 18.58 -13.07 -15.62
C GLY A 1 18.95 -11.59 -15.54
N GLN A 2 19.12 -11.03 -14.35
CA GLN A 2 19.38 -9.60 -14.14
C GLN A 2 20.76 -9.12 -14.64
N GLU A 3 21.79 -9.96 -14.58
CA GLU A 3 23.17 -9.56 -14.94
C GLU A 3 23.40 -9.33 -16.43
N ILE A 4 22.63 -10.01 -17.30
CA ILE A 4 22.83 -9.90 -18.76
C ILE A 4 22.39 -8.52 -19.24
N LEU A 5 21.20 -8.05 -18.86
CA LEU A 5 20.65 -6.79 -19.36
C LEU A 5 21.40 -5.56 -18.82
N ARG A 6 21.92 -5.64 -17.59
CA ARG A 6 22.73 -4.57 -16.99
C ARG A 6 23.99 -4.26 -17.82
N HIS A 7 24.58 -5.24 -18.49
CA HIS A 7 25.79 -5.05 -19.28
C HIS A 7 25.53 -4.38 -20.64
N TRP A 8 24.40 -4.69 -21.28
CA TRP A 8 24.11 -4.24 -22.65
C TRP A 8 23.31 -2.93 -22.73
N CYS A 9 22.45 -2.66 -21.75
CA CYS A 9 21.61 -1.45 -21.73
C CYS A 9 21.51 -0.86 -20.32
N PRO A 10 22.63 -0.46 -19.69
CA PRO A 10 22.68 -0.09 -18.27
C PRO A 10 21.65 0.99 -17.89
N LEU A 11 21.52 2.05 -18.69
CA LEU A 11 20.58 3.14 -18.41
C LEU A 11 19.11 2.70 -18.48
N THR A 12 18.76 1.88 -19.48
CA THR A 12 17.39 1.34 -19.62
C THR A 12 17.10 0.31 -18.53
N TRP A 13 18.10 -0.48 -18.16
CA TRP A 13 18.01 -1.44 -17.08
C TRP A 13 17.80 -0.76 -15.73
N GLU A 14 18.55 0.29 -15.41
CA GLU A 14 18.37 1.12 -14.22
C GLU A 14 16.95 1.72 -14.17
N ALA A 15 16.50 2.36 -15.26
CA ALA A 15 15.14 2.87 -15.33
C ALA A 15 14.07 1.78 -15.16
N PHE A 16 14.27 0.60 -15.74
CA PHE A 16 13.34 -0.52 -15.57
C PHE A 16 13.30 -1.01 -14.11
N VAL A 17 14.46 -1.11 -13.47
CA VAL A 17 14.57 -1.47 -12.06
C VAL A 17 13.81 -0.47 -11.20
N ASP A 18 14.03 0.82 -11.40
CA ASP A 18 13.42 1.87 -10.59
C ASP A 18 11.91 1.99 -10.80
N TYR A 19 11.43 1.98 -12.04
CA TYR A 19 10.02 2.24 -12.34
C TYR A 19 9.15 0.98 -12.38
N ARG A 20 9.73 -0.23 -12.47
CA ARG A 20 8.94 -1.46 -12.65
C ARG A 20 9.23 -2.52 -11.60
N LEU A 21 10.51 -2.77 -11.28
CA LEU A 21 10.86 -3.82 -10.31
C LEU A 21 10.73 -3.34 -8.86
N ASN A 22 11.14 -2.11 -8.57
CA ASN A 22 11.10 -1.54 -7.23
C ASN A 22 9.86 -0.68 -6.97
N ALA A 23 9.00 -0.49 -7.97
CA ALA A 23 7.79 0.31 -7.82
C ALA A 23 6.80 -0.36 -6.87
N GLN A 24 6.22 0.43 -5.97
CA GLN A 24 5.13 0.03 -5.08
C GLN A 24 3.83 0.67 -5.61
N PRO A 25 3.04 -0.03 -6.43
CA PRO A 25 1.80 0.54 -6.93
C PRO A 25 0.79 0.69 -5.79
N LEU A 26 0.10 1.82 -5.79
CA LEU A 26 -1.05 2.06 -4.91
C LEU A 26 -2.33 1.86 -5.70
N THR A 27 -3.28 1.10 -5.16
CA THR A 27 -4.63 0.98 -5.69
C THR A 27 -5.40 2.29 -5.48
N GLY A 28 -6.56 2.43 -6.13
CA GLY A 28 -7.43 3.60 -5.93
C GLY A 28 -7.85 3.77 -4.46
N LEU A 29 -8.16 2.66 -3.79
CA LEU A 29 -8.50 2.65 -2.37
C LEU A 29 -7.31 3.07 -1.49
N GLU A 30 -6.12 2.53 -1.74
CA GLU A 30 -4.91 2.87 -0.98
C GLU A 30 -4.57 4.37 -1.12
N MET A 31 -4.75 4.94 -2.32
CA MET A 31 -4.60 6.38 -2.54
C MET A 31 -5.60 7.21 -1.75
N GLU A 32 -6.86 6.78 -1.66
CA GLU A 32 -7.90 7.45 -0.87
C GLU A 32 -7.58 7.38 0.63
N LEU A 33 -7.19 6.20 1.13
CA LEU A 33 -6.77 6.01 2.52
C LEU A 33 -5.58 6.91 2.87
N ILE A 34 -4.54 6.96 2.03
CA ILE A 34 -3.36 7.82 2.28
C ILE A 34 -3.74 9.32 2.33
N ARG A 35 -4.68 9.76 1.48
CA ARG A 35 -5.17 11.15 1.52
C ARG A 35 -5.81 11.47 2.86
N GLU A 36 -6.67 10.60 3.36
CA GLU A 36 -7.37 10.81 4.63
C GLU A 36 -6.43 10.66 5.84
N ILE A 37 -5.44 9.75 5.77
CA ILE A 37 -4.36 9.64 6.77
C ILE A 37 -3.61 10.97 6.88
N ASN A 38 -3.19 11.54 5.74
CA ASN A 38 -2.47 12.81 5.72
C ASN A 38 -3.33 14.01 6.16
N ALA A 39 -4.65 13.93 5.95
CA ALA A 39 -5.59 14.94 6.43
C ALA A 39 -5.87 14.81 7.95
N GLY A 40 -5.42 13.73 8.60
CA GLY A 40 -5.69 13.46 10.02
C GLY A 40 -7.08 12.89 10.30
N ASN A 41 -7.84 12.50 9.26
CA ASN A 41 -9.23 12.08 9.36
C ASN A 41 -9.34 10.57 9.68
N ARG A 42 -8.91 10.15 10.86
CA ARG A 42 -8.89 8.72 11.27
C ARG A 42 -10.26 8.03 11.15
N ASP A 43 -11.34 8.73 11.49
CA ASP A 43 -12.70 8.18 11.37
C ASP A 43 -13.07 7.87 9.92
N LYS A 44 -12.64 8.73 8.98
CA LYS A 44 -12.90 8.53 7.55
C LYS A 44 -12.10 7.37 7.00
N VAL A 45 -10.85 7.21 7.46
CA VAL A 45 -10.02 6.06 7.10
C VAL A 45 -10.67 4.75 7.56
N ARG A 46 -11.17 4.71 8.79
CA ARG A 46 -11.89 3.55 9.32
C ARG A 46 -13.17 3.27 8.54
N GLU A 47 -13.97 4.30 8.23
CA GLU A 47 -15.18 4.16 7.42
C GLU A 47 -14.89 3.55 6.04
N LEU A 48 -13.84 4.03 5.36
CA LEU A 48 -13.41 3.51 4.07
C LEU A 48 -12.95 2.05 4.17
N ALA A 49 -12.17 1.71 5.19
CA ALA A 49 -11.72 0.35 5.42
C ALA A 49 -12.88 -0.62 5.71
N VAL A 50 -13.88 -0.19 6.49
CA VAL A 50 -15.11 -0.97 6.74
C VAL A 50 -15.92 -1.15 5.45
N ARG A 51 -16.15 -0.05 4.71
CA ARG A 51 -16.93 -0.06 3.47
C ARG A 51 -16.34 -0.99 2.40
N ASN A 52 -15.01 -1.09 2.36
CA ASN A 52 -14.29 -1.95 1.42
C ASN A 52 -14.00 -3.35 2.00
N GLY A 53 -14.55 -3.70 3.19
CA GLY A 53 -14.45 -5.03 3.78
C GLY A 53 -13.09 -5.37 4.41
N TRP A 54 -12.20 -4.40 4.58
CA TRP A 54 -10.90 -4.57 5.24
C TRP A 54 -11.03 -4.67 6.76
N LEU A 55 -12.05 -4.03 7.33
CA LEU A 55 -12.37 -4.05 8.74
C LEU A 55 -13.84 -4.45 8.96
N PRO A 56 -14.17 -5.07 10.10
CA PRO A 56 -15.55 -5.32 10.47
C PRO A 56 -16.28 -4.01 10.77
N ALA A 57 -17.58 -3.97 10.45
CA ALA A 57 -18.43 -2.82 10.79
C ALA A 57 -18.62 -2.65 12.30
N ASP A 58 -18.64 -3.75 13.03
CA ASP A 58 -18.60 -3.77 14.49
C ASP A 58 -17.14 -3.70 14.96
N PRO A 59 -16.72 -2.65 15.70
CA PRO A 59 -15.39 -2.54 16.29
C PRO A 59 -14.99 -3.69 17.21
N GLU A 60 -15.94 -4.35 17.86
CA GLU A 60 -15.69 -5.44 18.81
C GLU A 60 -15.57 -6.80 18.11
N ALA A 61 -15.94 -6.88 16.82
CA ALA A 61 -15.84 -8.11 16.07
C ALA A 61 -14.38 -8.44 15.72
N PRO A 62 -14.01 -9.73 15.68
CA PRO A 62 -12.66 -10.12 15.34
C PRO A 62 -12.30 -9.69 13.91
N VAL A 63 -11.18 -8.99 13.79
CA VAL A 63 -10.63 -8.56 12.50
C VAL A 63 -10.10 -9.79 11.75
N LYS A 64 -10.81 -10.18 10.69
CA LYS A 64 -10.36 -11.26 9.81
C LYS A 64 -9.14 -10.83 8.98
N ARG A 65 -8.35 -11.80 8.57
CA ARG A 65 -7.24 -11.57 7.63
C ARG A 65 -7.79 -11.06 6.29
N HIS A 66 -7.22 -9.97 5.78
CA HIS A 66 -7.58 -9.42 4.48
C HIS A 66 -6.30 -9.17 3.69
N ARG A 67 -6.11 -9.88 2.58
CA ARG A 67 -4.85 -9.87 1.83
C ARG A 67 -4.43 -8.46 1.41
N GLU A 68 -5.33 -7.67 0.84
CA GLU A 68 -5.00 -6.30 0.40
C GLU A 68 -4.70 -5.37 1.57
N ARG A 69 -5.30 -5.62 2.75
CA ARG A 69 -5.00 -4.83 3.95
C ARG A 69 -3.61 -5.18 4.45
N ASP A 70 -3.28 -6.47 4.54
CA ASP A 70 -1.94 -6.94 4.91
C ASP A 70 -0.87 -6.36 3.95
N GLU A 71 -1.15 -6.33 2.64
CA GLU A 71 -0.28 -5.71 1.62
C GLU A 71 -0.14 -4.20 1.84
N PHE A 72 -1.24 -3.48 2.12
CA PHE A 72 -1.20 -2.05 2.41
C PHE A 72 -0.47 -1.73 3.71
N GLU A 73 -0.66 -2.53 4.76
CA GLU A 73 0.07 -2.41 6.03
C GLU A 73 1.58 -2.48 5.83
N ALA A 74 2.05 -3.40 4.99
CA ALA A 74 3.47 -3.51 4.65
C ALA A 74 3.96 -2.26 3.90
N LYS A 75 3.15 -1.68 3.01
CA LYS A 75 3.47 -0.42 2.34
C LYS A 75 3.55 0.75 3.33
N LEU A 76 2.62 0.83 4.28
CA LEU A 76 2.66 1.86 5.34
C LEU A 76 3.92 1.75 6.19
N GLU A 77 4.32 0.53 6.57
CA GLU A 77 5.56 0.28 7.31
C GLU A 77 6.80 0.74 6.52
N LEU A 78 6.88 0.41 5.23
CA LEU A 78 7.95 0.88 4.33
C LEU A 78 8.00 2.42 4.24
N LEU A 79 6.83 3.06 4.24
CA LEU A 79 6.68 4.52 4.19
C LEU A 79 6.83 5.20 5.56
N LYS A 80 7.04 4.42 6.64
CA LYS A 80 7.07 4.90 8.04
C LYS A 80 5.82 5.69 8.45
N LEU A 81 4.66 5.23 7.97
CA LEU A 81 3.35 5.76 8.33
C LEU A 81 2.70 4.87 9.38
N GLU A 82 1.98 5.48 10.33
CA GLU A 82 1.23 4.75 11.34
C GLU A 82 0.04 4.01 10.72
N LYS A 83 -0.29 2.84 11.27
CA LYS A 83 -1.51 2.10 10.91
C LYS A 83 -2.73 2.88 11.43
N PRO A 84 -3.73 3.17 10.59
CA PRO A 84 -4.75 4.17 10.92
C PRO A 84 -6.05 3.61 11.55
N TRP A 85 -6.05 2.38 12.07
CA TRP A 85 -7.24 1.72 12.61
C TRP A 85 -7.05 1.11 14.01
#